data_AF-A0A397DCX7-F1
#
_entry.id   AF-A0A397DCX7-F1
#
_cell.length_a   1.000
_cell.length_b   1.000
_cell.length_c   1.000
_cell.angle_alpha   90.00
_cell.angle_beta   90.00
_cell.angle_gamma   90.00
#
_symmetry.space_group_name_H-M   'P 1'
#
loop_
_entity.id
_entity.type
_entity.pdbx_description
1 polymer ?
#
loop_
_entity_poly.entity_id
_entity_poly.type
_entity_poly.pdbx_seq_one_letter_code
_entity_poly.pdbx_strand_id
1 'polypeptide(L)'
;MSGAGRKSGYRKGVTQDVLYGEPVPEAGEVIVQVQAMRGSNLFEIVTSEGETGIAMLPTKYRKLIWIRRGDFLIVAAAVNYSVEHILYKDQIKQLKKQNLWPDSFNVDEADLEPKAADGDASSALGKLALGGTKETSDDLECDSDPMLFVNRNRAGGQYVEEDDSDDE
;
A
#
# COMPACT_ATOMS: atom_id res chain seq x y z
N MET A 1 27.76 -11.37 15.28
CA MET A 1 27.39 -12.43 14.31
C MET A 1 27.28 -11.79 12.95
N SER A 2 28.19 -12.18 12.06
CA SER A 2 28.50 -11.51 10.81
C SER A 2 27.42 -11.73 9.74
N GLY A 3 27.02 -10.65 9.08
CA GLY A 3 26.46 -10.70 7.74
C GLY A 3 24.95 -10.47 7.67
N ALA A 4 24.54 -9.21 7.55
CA ALA A 4 23.42 -8.89 6.68
C ALA A 4 23.80 -9.40 5.27
N GLY A 5 23.44 -10.66 4.98
CA GLY A 5 23.93 -11.39 3.82
C GLY A 5 23.62 -10.64 2.54
N ARG A 6 24.66 -10.26 1.79
CA ARG A 6 24.49 -9.66 0.46
C ARG A 6 23.64 -10.61 -0.38
N LYS A 7 22.49 -10.15 -0.88
CA LYS A 7 21.67 -10.92 -1.82
C LYS A 7 22.53 -11.29 -3.03
N SER A 8 22.47 -12.55 -3.46
CA SER A 8 23.12 -13.02 -4.70
C SER A 8 22.68 -12.17 -5.90
N GLY A 9 23.56 -11.96 -6.88
CA GLY A 9 23.29 -11.18 -8.09
C GLY A 9 22.01 -11.61 -8.80
N TYR A 10 21.76 -12.93 -8.86
CA TYR A 10 20.52 -13.49 -9.40
C TYR A 10 19.26 -12.94 -8.71
N ARG A 11 19.23 -12.94 -7.36
CA ARG A 11 18.07 -12.46 -6.60
C ARG A 11 17.87 -10.95 -6.79
N LYS A 12 18.95 -10.19 -6.99
CA LYS A 12 18.87 -8.75 -7.30
C LYS A 12 18.24 -8.52 -8.66
N GLY A 13 18.70 -9.24 -9.70
CA GLY A 13 18.12 -9.18 -11.04
C GLY A 13 16.64 -9.50 -11.02
N VAL A 14 16.26 -10.64 -10.43
CA VAL A 14 14.83 -11.03 -10.33
C VAL A 14 14.00 -9.98 -9.59
N THR A 15 14.53 -9.33 -8.54
CA THR A 15 13.78 -8.27 -7.85
C THR A 15 13.62 -7.03 -8.73
N GLN A 16 14.67 -6.66 -9.46
CA GLN A 16 14.65 -5.52 -10.37
C GLN A 16 13.67 -5.75 -11.54
N ASP A 17 13.67 -6.94 -12.13
CA ASP A 17 12.78 -7.31 -13.24
C ASP A 17 11.32 -7.33 -12.81
N VAL A 18 11.02 -7.73 -11.56
CA VAL A 18 9.64 -7.75 -11.07
C VAL A 18 9.14 -6.35 -10.70
N LEU A 19 9.99 -5.50 -10.12
CA LEU A 19 9.60 -4.14 -9.72
C LEU A 19 9.52 -3.17 -10.91
N TYR A 20 10.43 -3.28 -11.87
CA TYR A 20 10.60 -2.31 -12.95
C TYR A 20 10.40 -2.89 -14.35
N GLY A 21 10.22 -4.20 -14.47
CA GLY A 21 9.87 -4.79 -15.76
C GLY A 21 8.48 -4.30 -16.19
N GLU A 22 8.29 -4.15 -17.48
CA GLU A 22 6.98 -3.84 -18.07
C GLU A 22 6.52 -5.09 -18.84
N PRO A 23 6.09 -6.16 -18.13
CA PRO A 23 5.72 -7.40 -18.80
C PRO A 23 4.43 -7.18 -19.62
N VAL A 24 4.52 -7.50 -20.90
CA VAL A 24 3.39 -7.54 -21.82
C VAL A 24 2.92 -8.99 -21.92
N PRO A 25 1.62 -9.29 -21.75
CA PRO A 25 1.13 -10.65 -21.85
C PRO A 25 1.39 -11.22 -23.26
N GLU A 26 2.11 -12.34 -23.33
CA GLU A 26 2.40 -13.06 -24.57
C GLU A 26 1.23 -13.97 -24.99
N ALA A 27 1.25 -14.48 -26.23
CA ALA A 27 0.23 -15.38 -26.76
C ALA A 27 0.09 -16.65 -25.92
N GLY A 28 -1.01 -16.76 -25.17
CA GLY A 28 -1.30 -17.90 -24.28
C GLY A 28 -1.14 -17.58 -22.79
N GLU A 29 -0.76 -16.36 -22.45
CA GLU A 29 -0.78 -15.85 -21.09
C GLU A 29 -2.09 -15.13 -20.80
N VAL A 30 -2.56 -15.26 -19.56
CA VAL A 30 -3.81 -14.64 -19.11
C VAL A 30 -3.57 -13.89 -17.81
N ILE A 31 -4.20 -12.71 -17.70
CA ILE A 31 -4.21 -11.91 -16.48
C ILE A 31 -5.25 -12.49 -15.53
N VAL A 32 -4.84 -12.78 -14.31
CA VAL A 32 -5.68 -13.39 -13.28
C VAL A 32 -5.56 -12.61 -11.97
N GLN A 33 -6.59 -12.70 -11.13
CA GLN A 33 -6.61 -12.12 -9.79
C GLN A 33 -6.50 -13.21 -8.72
N VAL A 34 -5.73 -12.95 -7.67
CA VAL A 34 -5.60 -13.86 -6.52
C VAL A 34 -6.80 -13.72 -5.58
N GLN A 35 -7.57 -14.79 -5.42
CA GLN A 35 -8.73 -14.83 -4.53
C GLN A 35 -8.37 -15.32 -3.12
N ALA A 36 -7.58 -16.38 -3.02
CA ALA A 36 -7.20 -16.97 -1.74
C ALA A 36 -5.84 -17.70 -1.81
N MET A 37 -5.22 -17.90 -0.65
CA MET A 37 -3.99 -18.67 -0.53
C MET A 37 -4.34 -20.10 -0.13
N ARG A 38 -3.98 -21.10 -0.94
CA ARG A 38 -4.20 -22.53 -0.59
C ARG A 38 -3.11 -23.11 0.32
N GLY A 39 -2.05 -22.33 0.56
CA GLY A 39 -0.90 -22.72 1.34
C GLY A 39 0.24 -23.21 0.45
N SER A 40 1.46 -23.27 1.02
CA SER A 40 2.69 -23.47 0.24
C SER A 40 2.82 -22.37 -0.82
N ASN A 41 3.23 -22.73 -2.04
CA ASN A 41 3.39 -21.83 -3.19
C ASN A 41 2.23 -21.97 -4.19
N LEU A 42 1.02 -22.26 -3.69
CA LEU A 42 -0.20 -22.45 -4.49
C LEU A 42 -1.25 -21.39 -4.12
N PHE A 43 -1.88 -20.81 -5.14
CA PHE A 43 -2.87 -19.76 -4.99
C PHE A 43 -4.14 -20.11 -5.76
N GLU A 44 -5.27 -19.77 -5.18
CA GLU A 44 -6.56 -19.79 -5.88
C GLU A 44 -6.70 -18.48 -6.64
N ILE A 45 -6.87 -18.60 -7.95
CA ILE A 45 -6.93 -17.49 -8.88
C ILE A 45 -8.29 -17.46 -9.57
N VAL A 46 -8.69 -16.28 -10.03
CA VAL A 46 -9.87 -16.05 -10.86
C VAL A 46 -9.43 -15.40 -12.15
N THR A 47 -9.82 -16.00 -13.28
CA THR A 47 -9.58 -15.49 -14.62
C THR A 47 -10.52 -14.32 -14.94
N SER A 48 -10.22 -13.51 -15.96
CA SER A 48 -11.13 -12.45 -16.45
C SER A 48 -12.54 -12.94 -16.82
N GLU A 49 -12.68 -14.24 -17.10
CA GLU A 49 -13.94 -14.91 -17.42
C GLU A 49 -14.72 -15.39 -16.18
N GLY A 50 -14.14 -15.25 -14.98
CA GLY A 50 -14.75 -15.69 -13.72
C GLY A 50 -14.46 -17.16 -13.37
N GLU A 51 -13.68 -17.88 -14.17
CA GLU A 51 -13.27 -19.24 -13.85
C GLU A 51 -12.24 -19.26 -12.72
N THR A 52 -12.40 -20.19 -11.78
CA THR A 52 -11.45 -20.41 -10.69
C THR A 52 -10.41 -21.46 -11.06
N GLY A 53 -9.15 -21.18 -10.74
CA GLY A 53 -8.02 -22.08 -10.99
C GLY A 53 -7.06 -22.11 -9.82
N ILE A 54 -6.10 -23.03 -9.88
CA ILE A 54 -4.96 -23.06 -8.94
C ILE A 54 -3.70 -22.71 -9.71
N ALA A 55 -3.03 -21.64 -9.30
CA ALA A 55 -1.75 -21.22 -9.86
C ALA A 55 -0.58 -21.58 -8.94
N MET A 56 0.56 -21.93 -9.54
CA MET A 56 1.79 -22.25 -8.82
C MET A 56 2.84 -21.14 -8.96
N LEU A 57 3.45 -20.74 -7.85
CA LEU A 57 4.57 -19.79 -7.86
C LEU A 57 5.88 -20.47 -8.32
N PRO A 58 6.54 -19.95 -9.37
CA PRO A 58 7.86 -20.41 -9.77
C PRO A 58 8.89 -20.32 -8.66
N THR A 59 9.91 -21.17 -8.77
CA THR A 59 11.04 -21.22 -7.83
C THR A 59 11.82 -19.90 -7.79
N LYS A 60 11.88 -19.14 -8.90
CA LYS A 60 12.55 -17.82 -8.98
C LYS A 60 12.01 -16.81 -7.96
N TYR A 61 10.73 -16.90 -7.60
CA TYR A 61 10.06 -15.94 -6.70
C TYR A 61 9.96 -16.41 -5.25
N ARG A 62 10.25 -17.68 -4.98
CA ARG A 62 10.14 -18.26 -3.62
C ARG A 62 11.08 -17.55 -2.65
N LYS A 63 10.57 -17.17 -1.48
CA LYS A 63 11.29 -16.44 -0.43
C LYS A 63 11.82 -15.06 -0.87
N LEU A 64 11.32 -14.53 -2.00
CA LEU A 64 11.71 -13.22 -2.52
C LEU A 64 10.52 -12.27 -2.54
N ILE A 65 9.37 -12.75 -3.02
CA ILE A 65 8.16 -11.96 -3.20
C ILE A 65 7.03 -12.58 -2.37
N TRP A 66 6.16 -11.72 -1.84
CA TRP A 66 4.99 -12.08 -1.07
C TRP A 66 3.76 -11.60 -1.83
N ILE A 67 2.83 -12.51 -2.08
CA ILE A 67 1.59 -12.24 -2.80
C ILE A 67 0.46 -12.21 -1.78
N ARG A 68 -0.46 -11.25 -1.91
CA ARG A 68 -1.66 -11.11 -1.09
C ARG A 68 -2.92 -11.36 -1.93
N ARG A 69 -4.05 -11.58 -1.26
CA ARG A 69 -5.37 -11.55 -1.89
C ARG A 69 -5.61 -10.19 -2.55
N GLY A 70 -6.13 -10.22 -3.78
CA GLY A 70 -6.39 -9.04 -4.60
C GLY A 70 -5.24 -8.65 -5.53
N ASP A 71 -4.08 -9.30 -5.43
CA ASP A 71 -2.97 -9.07 -6.36
C ASP A 71 -3.29 -9.66 -7.75
N PHE A 72 -2.68 -9.07 -8.77
CA PHE A 72 -2.84 -9.48 -10.17
C PHE A 72 -1.57 -10.18 -10.66
N LEU A 73 -1.75 -11.24 -11.42
CA LEU A 73 -0.68 -12.10 -11.92
C LEU A 73 -0.86 -12.33 -13.42
N ILE A 74 0.24 -12.49 -14.13
CA ILE A 74 0.26 -13.05 -15.48
C ILE A 74 0.60 -14.52 -15.36
N VAL A 75 -0.22 -15.36 -15.97
CA VAL A 75 -0.14 -16.80 -15.85
C VAL A 75 -0.12 -17.43 -17.24
N ALA A 76 0.79 -18.38 -17.44
CA ALA A 76 0.82 -19.22 -18.63
C ALA A 76 -0.06 -20.46 -18.47
N ALA A 77 -0.80 -20.83 -19.51
CA ALA A 77 -1.74 -21.95 -19.57
C ALA A 77 -1.04 -23.35 -19.59
N ALA A 78 -0.28 -23.65 -18.54
CA ALA A 78 0.24 -24.99 -18.27
C ALA A 78 -0.75 -25.79 -17.39
N VAL A 79 -0.43 -27.08 -17.13
CA VAL A 79 -1.25 -28.05 -16.39
C VAL A 79 -1.83 -27.53 -15.05
N ASN A 80 -1.17 -26.58 -14.39
CA ASN A 80 -1.66 -25.95 -13.15
C ASN A 80 -1.32 -24.44 -13.10
N TYR A 81 -1.50 -23.71 -14.21
CA TYR A 81 -1.35 -22.24 -14.27
C TYR A 81 -0.02 -21.75 -13.65
N SER A 82 1.05 -21.68 -14.45
CA SER A 82 2.35 -21.22 -13.96
C SER A 82 2.40 -19.70 -13.94
N VAL A 83 2.71 -19.08 -12.80
CA VAL A 83 2.84 -17.61 -12.71
C VAL A 83 4.10 -17.16 -13.46
N GLU A 84 3.95 -16.35 -14.50
CA GLU A 84 5.08 -15.80 -15.26
C GLU A 84 5.63 -14.55 -14.55
N HIS A 85 4.71 -13.61 -14.28
CA HIS A 85 4.99 -12.28 -13.75
C HIS A 85 3.94 -11.86 -12.70
N ILE A 86 4.37 -11.04 -11.76
CA ILE A 86 3.52 -10.44 -10.71
C ILE A 86 3.35 -8.97 -11.05
N LEU A 87 2.10 -8.49 -11.08
CA LEU A 87 1.79 -7.12 -11.50
C LEU A 87 1.60 -6.20 -10.30
N TYR A 88 2.36 -5.11 -10.27
CA TYR A 88 2.20 -4.01 -9.35
C TYR A 88 1.30 -2.90 -9.92
N LYS A 89 0.84 -2.02 -9.03
CA LYS A 89 -0.07 -0.90 -9.38
C LYS A 89 0.45 -0.04 -10.54
N ASP A 90 1.76 0.18 -10.63
CA ASP A 90 2.34 1.03 -11.67
C ASP A 90 2.37 0.33 -13.04
N GLN A 91 2.67 -0.97 -13.07
CA GLN A 91 2.57 -1.80 -14.28
C GLN A 91 1.11 -1.88 -14.77
N ILE A 92 0.15 -2.02 -13.86
CA ILE A 92 -1.29 -2.02 -14.19
C ILE A 92 -1.69 -0.70 -14.86
N LYS A 93 -1.22 0.45 -14.36
CA LYS A 93 -1.49 1.76 -14.99
C LYS A 93 -0.94 1.83 -16.42
N GLN A 94 0.23 1.25 -16.67
CA GLN A 94 0.83 1.19 -18.01
C GLN A 94 0.04 0.28 -18.94
N LEU A 95 -0.35 -0.92 -18.48
CA LEU A 95 -1.19 -1.84 -19.23
C LEU A 95 -2.56 -1.24 -19.57
N LYS A 96 -3.15 -0.48 -18.65
CA LYS A 96 -4.38 0.30 -18.91
C LYS A 96 -4.19 1.35 -20.00
N LYS A 97 -3.05 2.06 -20.02
CA LYS A 97 -2.72 3.02 -21.10
C LYS A 97 -2.53 2.34 -22.45
N GLN A 98 -2.02 1.10 -22.46
CA GLN A 98 -1.79 0.30 -23.66
C GLN A 98 -3.06 -0.45 -24.14
N ASN A 99 -4.19 -0.35 -23.42
CA ASN A 99 -5.44 -1.06 -23.69
C ASN A 99 -5.34 -2.60 -23.67
N LEU A 100 -4.36 -3.14 -22.93
CA LEU A 100 -4.16 -4.59 -22.76
C LEU A 100 -4.76 -5.10 -21.43
N TRP A 101 -5.42 -4.22 -20.68
CA TRP A 101 -6.03 -4.55 -19.39
C TRP A 101 -7.46 -5.07 -19.57
N PRO A 102 -7.85 -6.21 -18.95
CA PRO A 102 -9.22 -6.72 -19.06
C PRO A 102 -10.20 -5.86 -18.26
N ASP A 103 -11.32 -5.48 -18.88
CA ASP A 103 -12.36 -4.67 -18.23
C ASP A 103 -13.00 -5.37 -17.02
N SER A 104 -13.00 -6.70 -16.99
CA SER A 104 -13.51 -7.50 -15.86
C SER A 104 -12.85 -7.17 -14.52
N PHE A 105 -11.64 -6.59 -14.54
CA PHE A 105 -10.89 -6.24 -13.34
C PHE A 105 -10.97 -4.76 -12.98
N ASN A 106 -11.77 -3.95 -13.68
CA ASN A 106 -12.08 -2.57 -13.28
C ASN A 106 -13.13 -2.53 -12.14
N VAL A 107 -13.07 -3.48 -11.20
CA VAL A 107 -13.87 -3.41 -9.98
C VAL A 107 -13.14 -2.46 -9.04
N ASP A 108 -13.71 -1.27 -8.89
CA ASP A 108 -13.14 -0.16 -8.13
C ASP A 108 -12.66 -0.60 -6.74
N GLU A 109 -11.52 -0.05 -6.34
CA GLU A 109 -10.85 -0.17 -5.03
C GLU A 109 -11.76 0.24 -3.83
N ALA A 110 -13.03 0.60 -4.08
CA ALA A 110 -14.03 1.01 -3.10
C ALA A 110 -14.70 -0.16 -2.34
N ASP A 111 -14.63 -1.40 -2.83
CA ASP A 111 -15.24 -2.57 -2.17
C ASP A 111 -14.26 -3.39 -1.31
N LEU A 112 -13.01 -2.96 -1.17
CA LEU A 112 -11.99 -3.59 -0.31
C LEU A 112 -11.73 -2.83 0.99
N GLU A 113 -12.69 -2.03 1.46
CA GLU A 113 -12.75 -1.66 2.88
C GLU A 113 -13.02 -2.94 3.68
N PRO A 114 -12.19 -3.28 4.70
CA PRO A 114 -12.54 -4.37 5.60
C PRO A 114 -13.83 -3.97 6.31
N LYS A 115 -14.92 -4.71 6.06
CA LYS A 115 -16.16 -4.61 6.84
C LYS A 115 -15.86 -5.11 8.26
N ALA A 116 -15.27 -4.23 9.07
CA ALA A 116 -15.20 -4.35 10.50
C ALA A 116 -16.64 -4.37 10.99
N ALA A 117 -17.05 -5.53 11.52
CA ALA A 117 -18.28 -5.66 12.25
C ALA A 117 -18.06 -5.06 13.63
N ASP A 118 -18.38 -3.79 13.81
CA ASP A 118 -18.66 -3.19 15.11
C ASP A 118 -19.63 -2.02 14.88
N GLY A 119 -20.81 -2.09 15.49
CA GLY A 119 -21.83 -1.05 15.37
C GLY A 119 -21.50 0.17 16.23
N ASP A 120 -21.82 1.36 15.74
CA ASP A 120 -22.25 2.45 16.60
C ASP A 120 -23.04 3.51 15.84
N ALA A 121 -23.99 4.09 16.55
CA ALA A 121 -24.83 5.20 16.13
C ALA A 121 -24.06 6.52 16.20
N SER A 122 -24.07 7.32 15.13
CA SER A 122 -24.29 8.78 15.27
C SER A 122 -24.50 9.42 13.91
N SER A 123 -25.77 9.54 13.54
CA SER A 123 -26.22 10.52 12.57
C SER A 123 -26.67 11.76 13.35
N ALA A 124 -25.90 12.84 13.30
CA ALA A 124 -26.44 14.19 13.52
C ALA A 124 -25.52 15.27 12.95
N LEU A 125 -25.76 15.54 11.67
CA LEU A 125 -25.53 16.78 10.93
C LEU A 125 -25.84 18.08 11.73
N GLY A 126 -25.07 19.15 11.49
CA GLY A 126 -25.52 20.54 11.74
C GLY A 126 -24.37 21.54 11.97
N LYS A 127 -23.72 22.14 10.97
CA LYS A 127 -24.10 23.30 10.13
C LYS A 127 -24.02 24.67 10.86
N LEU A 128 -23.39 25.65 10.16
CA LEU A 128 -23.52 27.13 10.25
C LEU A 128 -22.64 27.83 11.31
N ALA A 129 -22.12 29.05 11.17
CA ALA A 129 -21.82 30.00 10.08
C ALA A 129 -21.20 31.27 10.74
N LEU A 130 -20.38 32.03 9.98
CA LEU A 130 -20.40 33.51 9.88
C LEU A 130 -19.71 34.44 10.93
N GLY A 131 -18.88 35.36 10.39
CA GLY A 131 -18.57 36.72 10.90
C GLY A 131 -17.23 36.86 11.64
N GLY A 132 -16.19 37.55 11.13
CA GLY A 132 -16.03 39.01 11.03
C GLY A 132 -15.40 39.54 12.34
N THR A 133 -14.17 40.04 12.43
CA THR A 133 -13.73 41.43 12.10
C THR A 133 -12.19 41.54 12.03
N LYS A 134 -11.72 42.65 11.47
CA LYS A 134 -10.35 43.00 11.08
C LYS A 134 -9.81 44.09 12.00
N GLU A 135 -8.63 43.94 12.63
CA GLU A 135 -7.67 45.05 12.88
C GLU A 135 -6.34 44.64 13.57
N THR A 136 -5.23 44.84 12.84
CA THR A 136 -3.87 45.35 13.17
C THR A 136 -3.22 45.13 14.56
N SER A 137 -2.08 44.42 14.59
CA SER A 137 -0.75 44.97 15.00
C SER A 137 0.33 43.90 14.78
N ASP A 138 1.40 44.26 14.08
CA ASP A 138 2.65 43.51 13.95
C ASP A 138 3.23 43.17 15.34
N ASP A 139 3.63 41.91 15.57
CA ASP A 139 4.88 41.51 16.25
C ASP A 139 5.03 39.96 16.31
N LEU A 140 6.05 39.47 15.57
CA LEU A 140 6.77 38.19 15.69
C LEU A 140 6.02 36.87 15.33
N GLU A 141 6.21 36.44 14.07
CA GLU A 141 5.88 35.09 13.57
C GLU A 141 6.69 34.00 14.30
N CYS A 142 6.10 33.37 15.32
CA CYS A 142 6.42 32.00 15.65
C CYS A 142 5.25 31.16 15.16
N ASP A 143 5.41 30.58 13.97
CA ASP A 143 4.47 29.66 13.32
C ASP A 143 4.17 28.48 14.26
N SER A 144 3.24 28.71 15.18
CA SER A 144 2.74 27.72 16.10
C SER A 144 1.77 26.88 15.31
N ASP A 145 2.33 25.92 14.58
CA ASP A 145 1.60 24.98 13.76
C ASP A 145 0.41 24.41 14.57
N PRO A 146 -0.83 24.80 14.24
CA PRO A 146 -2.01 24.43 15.03
C PRO A 146 -2.30 22.92 14.99
N MET A 147 -1.49 22.14 14.25
CA MET A 147 -1.51 20.68 14.23
C MET A 147 -0.56 20.03 15.26
N LEU A 148 0.20 20.80 16.05
CA LEU A 148 0.97 20.23 17.16
C LEU A 148 0.04 19.84 18.31
N PHE A 149 -0.36 18.58 18.32
CA PHE A 149 -1.15 17.99 19.40
C PHE A 149 -0.35 18.09 20.71
N VAL A 150 -0.84 18.90 21.65
CA VAL A 150 -0.21 19.04 22.97
C VAL A 150 -0.39 17.73 23.74
N ASN A 151 0.71 17.00 23.95
CA ASN A 151 0.69 15.80 24.77
C ASN A 151 0.45 16.17 26.24
N ARG A 152 -0.81 16.09 26.67
CA ARG A 152 -1.28 16.45 28.03
C ARG A 152 -0.65 15.59 29.14
N ASN A 153 -0.08 14.43 28.83
CA ASN A 153 0.66 13.60 29.79
C ASN A 153 2.13 14.03 29.97
N ARG A 154 2.61 15.07 29.28
CA ARG A 154 3.92 15.65 29.55
C ARG A 154 3.84 16.45 30.84
N ALA A 155 4.39 15.91 31.92
CA ALA A 155 4.59 16.67 33.15
C ALA A 155 5.41 17.92 32.80
N GLY A 156 4.81 19.11 32.97
CA GLY A 156 5.44 20.37 32.65
C GLY A 156 6.71 20.52 33.48
N GLY A 157 7.87 20.59 32.81
CA GLY A 157 9.11 20.96 33.47
C GLY A 157 8.97 22.39 33.94
N GLN A 158 8.94 22.59 35.27
CA GLN A 158 9.02 23.91 35.86
C GLN A 158 10.46 24.40 35.66
N TYR A 159 10.65 25.39 34.78
CA TYR A 159 11.90 26.14 34.77
C TYR A 159 11.97 26.90 36.08
N VAL A 160 12.96 26.55 36.90
CA VAL A 160 13.31 27.32 38.08
C VAL A 160 14.18 28.46 37.54
N GLU A 161 13.70 29.69 37.65
CA GLU A 161 14.56 30.85 37.39
C GLU A 161 15.48 30.97 38.61
N GLU A 162 16.75 30.63 38.41
CA GLU A 162 17.80 30.80 39.40
C GLU A 162 18.25 32.28 39.29
N ASP A 163 17.71 33.13 40.15
CA ASP A 163 18.21 34.49 40.38
C ASP A 163 19.60 34.39 41.02
N ASP A 164 20.64 34.51 40.21
CA ASP A 164 22.04 34.63 40.66
C ASP A 164 22.29 36.07 41.12
N SER A 165 21.99 36.35 42.39
CA SER A 165 22.28 37.62 43.05
C SER A 165 23.65 37.55 43.71
N ASP A 166 24.68 37.98 42.97
CA ASP A 166 26.03 38.27 43.45
C ASP A 166 26.00 39.59 44.25
N ASP A 167 26.26 39.55 45.57
CA ASP A 167 26.50 40.73 46.41
C ASP A 167 27.71 40.47 47.33
N GLU A 168 28.56 41.51 47.43
CA GLU A 168 29.96 41.56 47.91
C GLU A 168 30.31 40.92 49.27
#